data_AF-A0A1Q6K4S3-F1
#
_entry.id   AF-A0A1Q6K4S3-F1
#
_cell.length_a   1.000
_cell.length_b   1.000
_cell.length_c   1.000
_cell.angle_alpha   90.00
_cell.angle_beta   90.00
_cell.angle_gamma   90.00
#
_symmetry.space_group_name_H-M   'P 1'
#
loop_
_entity.id
_entity.type
_entity.pdbx_description
1 polymer ?
#
loop_
_entity_poly.entity_id
_entity_poly.type
_entity_poly.pdbx_seq_one_letter_code
_entity_poly.pdbx_strand_id
1 'polypeptide(L)'
;MEITKSTRIAYAEIDSFIELLPRAEKEKIPSKLKQYFKDEKDKETTKKLSMDIPIEKQNLQEETWNLIAMIYLKYLCEDEEEKKELEQIYDENEKKYREEMKEKYNPEKIFKEREKQQVIQNLPIKVQKESIIQKIIKFINKLFHKKNT
;
A
#
# COMPACT_ATOMS: atom_id res chain seq x y z
N MET A 1 18.98 5.25 7.14
CA MET A 1 17.70 4.97 7.84
C MET A 1 17.63 3.47 8.05
N GLU A 2 17.48 3.02 9.29
CA GLU A 2 17.28 1.60 9.58
C GLU A 2 15.86 1.19 9.19
N ILE A 3 15.72 0.00 8.60
CA ILE A 3 14.41 -0.56 8.24
C ILE A 3 13.74 -1.04 9.53
N THR A 4 12.56 -0.48 9.83
CA THR A 4 11.81 -0.84 11.05
C THR A 4 11.33 -2.29 11.01
N LYS A 5 11.10 -2.89 12.18
CA LYS A 5 10.53 -4.26 12.26
C LYS A 5 9.19 -4.35 11.53
N SER A 6 8.31 -3.35 11.65
CA SER A 6 7.05 -3.28 10.91
C SER A 6 7.27 -3.36 9.39
N THR A 7 8.22 -2.56 8.87
CA THR A 7 8.55 -2.59 7.44
C THR A 7 9.07 -3.95 6.99
N ARG A 8 9.89 -4.62 7.82
CA ARG A 8 10.37 -5.98 7.52
C ARG A 8 9.24 -7.01 7.50
N ILE A 9 8.24 -6.89 8.36
CA ILE A 9 7.03 -7.74 8.34
C ILE A 9 6.24 -7.48 7.05
N ALA A 10 6.04 -6.23 6.67
CA ALA A 10 5.37 -5.88 5.40
C ALA A 10 6.10 -6.48 4.19
N TYR A 11 7.43 -6.51 4.19
CA TYR A 11 8.21 -7.17 3.13
C TYR A 11 8.00 -8.68 3.09
N ALA A 12 7.80 -9.33 4.25
CA ALA A 12 7.46 -10.75 4.28
C ALA A 12 6.06 -11.01 3.69
N GLU A 13 5.09 -10.16 4.00
CA GLU A 13 3.75 -10.24 3.44
C GLU A 13 3.76 -10.01 1.91
N ILE A 14 4.54 -9.03 1.43
CA ILE A 14 4.72 -8.78 -0.01
C ILE A 14 5.42 -9.93 -0.72
N ASP A 15 6.47 -10.50 -0.15
CA ASP A 15 7.13 -11.66 -0.73
C ASP A 15 6.14 -12.83 -0.90
N SER A 16 5.34 -13.10 0.13
CA SER A 16 4.29 -14.11 0.06
C SER A 16 3.21 -13.74 -0.97
N PHE A 17 2.78 -12.48 -1.07
CA PHE A 17 1.82 -12.02 -2.08
C PHE A 17 2.34 -12.27 -3.50
N ILE A 18 3.58 -11.86 -3.80
CA ILE A 18 4.21 -12.03 -5.11
C ILE A 18 4.37 -13.52 -5.45
N GLU A 19 4.54 -14.39 -4.46
CA GLU A 19 4.58 -15.85 -4.67
C GLU A 19 3.25 -16.44 -5.10
N LEU A 20 2.12 -15.85 -4.69
CA LEU A 20 0.78 -16.31 -5.06
C LEU A 20 0.36 -15.83 -6.46
N LEU A 21 0.98 -14.78 -6.99
CA LEU A 21 0.67 -14.27 -8.33
C LEU A 21 0.93 -15.32 -9.43
N PRO A 22 0.10 -15.35 -10.49
CA PRO A 22 0.40 -16.14 -11.68
C PRO A 22 1.78 -15.80 -12.25
N ARG A 23 2.43 -16.80 -12.87
CA ARG A 23 3.81 -16.65 -13.39
C ARG A 23 3.97 -15.43 -14.30
N ALA A 24 3.01 -15.22 -15.22
CA ALA A 24 3.02 -14.08 -16.15
C ALA A 24 3.07 -12.74 -15.41
N GLU A 25 2.25 -12.56 -14.37
CA GLU A 25 2.22 -11.34 -13.56
C GLU A 25 3.48 -11.18 -12.72
N LYS A 26 3.97 -12.28 -12.13
CA LYS A 26 5.19 -12.31 -11.33
C LYS A 26 6.43 -11.92 -12.14
N GLU A 27 6.47 -12.27 -13.42
CA GLU A 27 7.58 -11.95 -14.33
C GLU A 27 7.62 -10.46 -14.72
N LYS A 28 6.48 -9.75 -14.71
CA LYS A 28 6.44 -8.29 -14.93
C LYS A 28 7.15 -7.50 -13.81
N ILE A 29 7.18 -8.05 -12.60
CA ILE A 29 7.85 -7.42 -11.46
C ILE A 29 9.37 -7.64 -11.55
N PRO A 30 10.20 -6.57 -11.49
CA PRO A 30 11.65 -6.68 -11.57
C PRO A 30 12.25 -7.68 -10.56
N SER A 31 13.16 -8.54 -11.03
CA SER A 31 13.83 -9.56 -10.21
C SER A 31 14.55 -8.95 -9.01
N LYS A 32 15.25 -7.82 -9.21
CA LYS A 32 15.97 -7.10 -8.16
C LYS A 32 15.04 -6.60 -7.04
N LEU A 33 13.83 -6.16 -7.40
CA LEU A 33 12.84 -5.71 -6.42
C LEU A 33 12.30 -6.88 -5.59
N LYS A 34 12.00 -8.02 -6.24
CA LYS A 34 11.60 -9.26 -5.56
C LYS A 34 12.69 -9.73 -4.61
N GLN A 35 13.95 -9.71 -5.05
CA GLN A 35 15.08 -10.12 -4.24
C GLN A 35 15.26 -9.20 -3.03
N TYR A 36 15.11 -7.89 -3.20
CA TYR A 36 15.19 -6.93 -2.11
C TYR A 36 14.19 -7.25 -0.98
N PHE A 37 12.94 -7.56 -1.31
CA PHE A 37 11.95 -7.97 -0.29
C PHE A 37 12.36 -9.29 0.39
N LYS A 38 12.90 -10.26 -0.36
CA LYS A 38 13.37 -11.53 0.21
C LYS A 38 14.54 -11.37 1.16
N ASP A 39 15.45 -10.45 0.87
CA ASP A 39 16.66 -10.22 1.66
C ASP A 39 16.33 -9.43 2.94
N GLU A 40 15.46 -8.42 2.84
CA GLU A 40 15.16 -7.50 3.94
C GLU A 40 13.96 -7.90 4.81
N LYS A 41 13.16 -8.87 4.41
CA LYS A 41 11.99 -9.28 5.19
C LYS A 41 12.35 -9.80 6.58
N ASP A 42 11.37 -9.73 7.46
CA ASP A 42 11.45 -10.31 8.79
C ASP A 42 11.51 -11.83 8.68
N LYS A 43 12.57 -12.43 9.24
CA LYS A 43 12.82 -13.88 9.16
C LYS A 43 12.02 -14.68 10.19
N GLU A 44 11.54 -14.02 11.25
CA GLU A 44 10.79 -14.64 12.33
C GLU A 44 9.30 -14.72 12.03
N THR A 45 8.80 -13.83 11.16
CA THR A 45 7.41 -13.81 10.75
C THR A 45 6.99 -15.11 10.06
N THR A 46 5.96 -15.74 10.62
CA THR A 46 5.35 -16.97 10.08
C THR A 46 4.13 -16.68 9.21
N LYS A 47 3.69 -15.42 9.15
CA LYS A 47 2.50 -15.01 8.40
C LYS A 47 2.74 -15.19 6.90
N LYS A 48 1.98 -16.11 6.32
CA LYS A 48 1.93 -16.38 4.88
C LYS A 48 0.53 -16.14 4.37
N LEU A 49 0.43 -15.59 3.17
CA LEU A 49 -0.85 -15.40 2.53
C LEU A 49 -1.36 -16.72 1.93
N SER A 50 -2.67 -16.89 1.85
CA SER A 50 -3.33 -18.02 1.17
C SER A 50 -4.29 -17.50 0.11
N MET A 51 -4.43 -18.24 -0.99
CA MET A 51 -5.43 -17.96 -2.02
C MET A 51 -6.85 -18.35 -1.59
N ASP A 52 -6.99 -19.16 -0.52
CA ASP A 52 -8.28 -19.64 -0.02
C ASP A 52 -9.03 -18.58 0.80
N ILE A 53 -8.32 -17.52 1.22
CA ILE A 53 -8.86 -16.44 2.04
C ILE A 53 -8.83 -15.17 1.19
N PRO A 54 -9.93 -14.41 1.09
CA PRO A 54 -9.93 -13.11 0.43
C PRO A 54 -8.87 -12.18 1.03
N ILE A 55 -8.12 -11.48 0.16
CA ILE A 55 -6.94 -10.70 0.53
C ILE A 55 -7.22 -9.65 1.63
N GLU A 56 -8.44 -9.13 1.67
CA GLU A 56 -8.96 -8.16 2.65
C GLU A 56 -9.10 -8.76 4.05
N LYS A 57 -9.37 -10.06 4.12
CA LYS A 57 -9.59 -10.80 5.37
C LYS A 57 -8.29 -11.37 5.95
N GLN A 58 -7.16 -11.17 5.26
CA GLN A 58 -5.85 -11.67 5.69
C GLN A 58 -5.11 -10.73 6.65
N ASN A 59 -5.75 -9.65 7.09
CA ASN A 59 -5.28 -8.71 8.11
C ASN A 59 -3.87 -8.13 7.80
N LEU A 60 -3.61 -7.76 6.54
CA LEU A 60 -2.31 -7.22 6.10
C LEU A 60 -2.00 -5.87 6.77
N GLN A 61 -0.71 -5.57 6.93
CA GLN A 61 -0.29 -4.26 7.42
C GLN A 61 -0.67 -3.16 6.42
N GLU A 62 -0.85 -1.93 6.92
CA GLU A 62 -1.11 -0.78 6.05
C GLU A 62 0.03 -0.55 5.05
N GLU A 63 1.28 -0.71 5.50
CA GLU A 63 2.45 -0.63 4.65
C GLU A 63 2.44 -1.68 3.53
N THR A 64 1.95 -2.88 3.81
CA THR A 64 1.77 -3.93 2.80
C THR A 64 0.77 -3.51 1.73
N TRP A 65 -0.38 -2.95 2.14
CA TRP A 65 -1.37 -2.44 1.18
C TRP A 65 -0.79 -1.34 0.29
N ASN A 66 0.01 -0.43 0.86
CA ASN A 66 0.67 0.62 0.11
C ASN A 66 1.66 0.03 -0.93
N LEU A 67 2.42 -0.98 -0.54
CA LEU A 67 3.35 -1.67 -1.44
C LEU A 67 2.63 -2.45 -2.55
N ILE A 68 1.53 -3.16 -2.24
CA ILE A 68 0.69 -3.83 -3.24
C ILE A 68 0.17 -2.80 -4.25
N ALA A 69 -0.33 -1.67 -3.78
CA ALA A 69 -0.85 -0.61 -4.64
C ALA A 69 0.22 -0.04 -5.57
N MET A 70 1.44 0.20 -5.06
CA MET A 70 2.58 0.62 -5.88
C MET A 70 2.97 -0.44 -6.93
N ILE A 71 3.02 -1.71 -6.53
CA ILE A 71 3.35 -2.81 -7.46
C ILE A 71 2.28 -2.94 -8.54
N TYR A 72 1.00 -2.85 -8.16
CA TYR A 72 -0.11 -2.89 -9.08
C TYR A 72 0.01 -1.79 -10.14
N LEU A 73 0.13 -0.54 -9.69
CA LEU A 73 0.22 0.62 -10.58
C LEU A 73 1.42 0.55 -11.54
N LYS A 74 2.57 0.12 -11.04
CA LYS A 74 3.82 0.15 -11.82
C LYS A 74 4.03 -1.05 -12.74
N TYR A 75 3.52 -2.23 -12.37
CA TYR A 75 3.92 -3.47 -13.02
C TYR A 75 2.76 -4.39 -13.44
N LEU A 76 1.58 -4.28 -12.82
CA LEU A 76 0.49 -5.24 -13.06
C LEU A 76 -0.70 -4.64 -13.79
N CYS A 77 -0.95 -3.34 -13.63
CA CYS A 77 -2.01 -2.63 -14.33
C CYS A 77 -1.63 -2.47 -15.82
N GLU A 78 -2.30 -3.21 -16.69
CA GLU A 78 -2.11 -3.15 -18.14
C GLU A 78 -3.05 -2.13 -18.82
N ASP A 79 -4.12 -1.75 -18.14
CA ASP A 79 -5.10 -0.78 -18.66
C ASP A 79 -4.58 0.64 -18.45
N GLU A 80 -4.21 1.30 -19.54
CA GLU A 80 -3.65 2.66 -19.51
C GLU A 80 -4.68 3.73 -19.08
N GLU A 81 -5.98 3.50 -19.28
CA GLU A 81 -7.01 4.41 -18.77
C GLU A 81 -7.14 4.24 -17.26
N GLU A 82 -7.23 2.99 -16.77
CA GLU A 82 -7.28 2.71 -15.34
C GLU A 82 -6.03 3.25 -14.63
N LYS A 83 -4.86 3.09 -15.24
CA LYS A 83 -3.59 3.59 -14.72
C LYS A 83 -3.58 5.10 -14.61
N LYS A 84 -4.02 5.83 -15.64
CA LYS A 84 -4.13 7.31 -15.58
C LYS A 84 -5.10 7.77 -14.50
N GLU A 85 -6.25 7.13 -14.37
CA GLU A 85 -7.19 7.43 -13.29
C GLU A 85 -6.54 7.23 -11.92
N LEU A 86 -5.81 6.14 -11.73
CA LEU A 86 -5.12 5.85 -10.47
C LEU A 86 -4.02 6.87 -10.18
N GLU A 87 -3.19 7.21 -11.16
CA GLU A 87 -2.14 8.24 -11.04
C GLU A 87 -2.74 9.58 -10.62
N GLN A 88 -3.83 10.02 -11.25
CA GLN A 88 -4.53 11.25 -10.87
C GLN A 88 -5.01 11.24 -9.42
N ILE A 89 -5.61 10.13 -8.97
CA ILE A 89 -6.07 10.02 -7.59
C ILE A 89 -4.88 10.06 -6.61
N TYR A 90 -3.76 9.42 -6.93
CA TYR A 90 -2.56 9.47 -6.10
C TYR A 90 -1.99 10.89 -6.02
N ASP A 91 -1.90 11.59 -7.14
CA ASP A 91 -1.40 12.96 -7.21
C ASP A 91 -2.29 13.93 -6.40
N GLU A 92 -3.61 13.79 -6.50
CA GLU A 92 -4.56 14.58 -5.71
C GLU A 92 -4.43 14.30 -4.21
N ASN A 93 -4.26 13.03 -3.82
CA ASN A 93 -4.07 12.64 -2.43
C ASN A 93 -2.76 13.19 -1.87
N GLU A 94 -1.67 13.13 -2.65
CA GLU A 94 -0.39 13.69 -2.25
C GLU A 94 -0.47 15.21 -2.11
N LYS A 95 -1.15 15.89 -3.03
CA LYS A 95 -1.38 17.33 -2.95
C LYS A 95 -2.13 17.72 -1.68
N LYS A 96 -3.24 17.03 -1.36
CA LYS A 96 -4.00 17.25 -0.12
C LYS A 96 -3.14 17.02 1.11
N TYR A 97 -2.39 15.91 1.16
CA TYR A 97 -1.47 15.63 2.26
C TYR A 97 -0.43 16.73 2.44
N ARG A 98 0.17 17.22 1.34
CA ARG A 98 1.15 18.32 1.39
C ARG A 98 0.52 19.63 1.88
N GLU A 99 -0.71 19.93 1.47
CA GLU A 99 -1.46 21.11 1.93
C GLU A 99 -1.78 21.00 3.42
N GLU A 100 -2.28 19.85 3.89
CA GLU A 100 -2.52 19.58 5.32
C GLU A 100 -1.24 19.71 6.16
N MET A 101 -0.11 19.18 5.68
CA MET A 101 1.18 19.33 6.38
C MET A 101 1.64 20.79 6.42
N LYS A 102 1.50 21.54 5.31
CA LYS A 102 1.82 22.98 5.29
C LYS A 102 0.97 23.76 6.30
N GLU A 103 -0.30 23.41 6.43
CA GLU A 103 -1.21 24.04 7.38
C GLU A 103 -0.89 23.67 8.83
N LYS A 104 -0.72 22.38 9.11
CA LYS A 104 -0.39 21.85 10.45
C LYS A 104 0.92 22.39 10.99
N TYR A 105 1.93 22.52 10.13
CA TYR A 105 3.25 23.02 10.49
C TYR A 105 3.44 24.51 10.16
N ASN A 106 2.35 25.24 9.87
CA ASN A 106 2.40 26.68 9.67
C ASN A 106 2.80 27.35 11.00
N PRO A 107 3.97 28.04 11.07
CA PRO A 107 4.45 28.64 12.30
C PRO A 107 3.44 29.62 12.91
N GLU A 108 2.80 30.47 12.09
CA GLU A 108 1.83 31.46 12.56
C GLU A 108 0.60 30.83 13.21
N LYS A 109 0.11 29.70 12.67
CA LYS A 109 -0.99 28.94 13.29
C LYS A 109 -0.56 28.28 14.58
N ILE A 110 0.62 27.67 14.61
CA ILE A 110 1.18 27.04 15.82
C ILE A 110 1.36 28.07 16.94
N PHE A 111 1.88 29.27 16.64
CA PHE A 111 2.04 30.33 17.63
C PHE A 111 0.67 30.80 18.17
N LYS A 112 -0.34 30.98 17.31
CA LYS A 112 -1.70 31.38 17.71
C LYS A 112 -2.47 30.29 18.48
N GLU A 113 -2.25 29.01 18.18
CA GLU A 113 -2.91 27.89 18.88
C GLU A 113 -2.30 27.59 20.25
N ARG A 114 -1.00 27.84 20.42
CA ARG A 114 -0.34 27.75 21.74
C ARG A 114 -0.92 28.71 22.77
N GLU A 115 -1.55 29.79 22.35
CA GLU A 115 -2.26 30.73 23.24
C GLU A 115 -3.63 30.19 23.72
N LYS A 116 -4.15 29.07 23.18
CA LYS A 116 -5.52 28.56 23.43
C LYS A 116 -5.63 27.12 23.98
N GLN A 117 -4.55 26.54 24.50
CA GLN A 117 -4.42 25.10 24.81
C GLN A 117 -5.65 24.38 25.41
N GLN A 118 -6.24 23.46 24.63
CA GLN A 118 -6.65 22.10 25.02
C GLN A 118 -6.52 21.21 23.77
N VAL A 119 -5.49 20.35 23.70
CA VAL A 119 -5.23 19.51 22.52
C VAL A 119 -5.75 18.10 22.78
N ILE A 120 -6.84 17.73 22.10
CA ILE A 120 -7.19 16.34 21.82
C ILE A 120 -6.55 16.00 20.48
N GLN A 121 -5.58 15.09 20.48
CA GLN A 121 -4.90 14.61 19.30
C GLN A 121 -5.62 13.36 18.78
N ASN A 122 -6.53 13.53 17.82
CA ASN A 122 -6.98 12.45 16.96
C ASN A 122 -6.51 12.74 15.54
N LEU A 123 -5.80 11.78 14.93
CA LEU A 123 -5.39 11.80 13.53
C LEU A 123 -6.58 11.42 12.64
N PRO A 124 -7.07 12.29 11.74
CA PRO A 124 -7.98 11.87 10.70
C PRO A 124 -7.21 11.83 9.38
N ILE A 125 -6.66 10.67 9.05
CA ILE A 125 -6.37 10.36 7.65
C ILE A 125 -7.43 9.35 7.22
N LYS A 126 -8.65 9.85 6.97
CA LYS A 126 -9.71 9.07 6.34
C LYS A 126 -9.62 9.35 4.84
N VAL A 127 -8.59 8.79 4.21
CA VAL A 127 -8.40 8.83 2.75
C VAL A 127 -9.60 8.18 2.07
N GLN A 128 -9.92 8.61 0.84
CA GLN A 128 -10.82 7.93 -0.11
C GLN A 128 -10.27 6.55 -0.54
N LYS A 129 -9.87 5.73 0.44
CA LYS A 129 -9.20 4.43 0.30
C LYS A 129 -10.11 3.41 -0.38
N GLU A 130 -11.42 3.55 -0.24
CA GLU A 130 -12.35 2.48 -0.60
C GLU A 130 -12.35 2.16 -2.10
N SER A 131 -12.36 3.15 -3.02
CA SER A 131 -12.51 2.84 -4.46
C SER A 131 -11.24 2.23 -5.09
N ILE A 132 -10.05 2.72 -4.74
CA ILE A 132 -8.79 2.20 -5.29
C ILE A 132 -8.50 0.81 -4.72
N ILE A 133 -8.65 0.64 -3.41
CA ILE A 133 -8.46 -0.66 -2.77
C ILE A 133 -9.45 -1.67 -3.39
N GLN A 134 -10.70 -1.28 -3.67
CA GLN A 134 -11.66 -2.12 -4.38
C GLN A 134 -11.22 -2.48 -5.81
N LYS A 135 -10.63 -1.56 -6.59
CA LYS A 135 -10.08 -1.87 -7.93
C LYS A 135 -8.95 -2.89 -7.85
N ILE A 136 -7.99 -2.68 -6.94
CA ILE A 136 -6.87 -3.61 -6.69
C ILE A 136 -7.39 -4.98 -6.25
N ILE A 137 -8.34 -5.02 -5.32
CA ILE A 137 -9.00 -6.25 -4.86
C ILE A 137 -9.67 -6.98 -6.02
N LYS A 138 -10.41 -6.29 -6.88
CA LYS A 138 -11.09 -6.91 -8.03
C LYS A 138 -10.08 -7.56 -8.97
N PHE A 139 -8.97 -6.89 -9.22
CA PHE A 139 -7.87 -7.45 -10.00
C PHE A 139 -7.28 -8.71 -9.34
N ILE A 140 -6.95 -8.63 -8.05
CA ILE A 140 -6.41 -9.76 -7.27
C ILE A 140 -7.38 -10.95 -7.29
N ASN A 141 -8.66 -10.71 -7.04
CA ASN A 141 -9.69 -11.74 -7.09
C ASN A 141 -9.78 -12.35 -8.50
N LYS A 142 -9.75 -11.56 -9.57
CA LYS A 142 -9.73 -12.07 -10.96
C LYS A 142 -8.52 -12.98 -11.22
N LEU A 143 -7.34 -12.65 -10.69
CA LEU A 143 -6.14 -13.49 -10.83
C LEU A 143 -6.29 -14.84 -10.11
N PHE A 144 -6.90 -14.86 -8.92
CA PHE A 144 -7.07 -16.09 -8.14
C PHE A 144 -8.21 -16.98 -8.65
N HIS A 145 -9.24 -16.42 -9.29
CA HIS A 145 -10.31 -17.21 -9.90
C HIS A 145 -9.89 -17.86 -11.24
N LYS A 146 -8.86 -17.34 -11.91
CA LYS A 146 -8.36 -17.87 -13.20
C LYS A 146 -7.60 -19.20 -13.06
N LYS A 147 -7.40 -19.72 -11.84
CA LYS A 147 -6.70 -20.99 -11.57
C LYS A 147 -7.59 -22.25 -11.66
N ASN A 148 -8.90 -22.08 -11.88
CA ASN A 148 -9.87 -23.18 -11.95
C ASN A 148 -10.35 -23.48 -13.40
N THR A 149 -9.54 -23.22 -14.42
CA THR A 149 -9.81 -23.64 -15.81
C THR A 149 -8.50 -24.03 -16.47
#